data_AF-H3GY50-F1
#
_entry.id   AF-H3GY50-F1
#
_cell.length_a   1.000
_cell.length_b   1.000
_cell.length_c   1.000
_cell.angle_alpha   90.00
_cell.angle_beta   90.00
_cell.angle_gamma   90.00
#
_symmetry.space_group_name_H-M   'P 1'
#
loop_
_entity.id
_entity.type
_entity.pdbx_description
1 polymer ?
#
loop_
_entity_poly.entity_id
_entity_poly.type
_entity_poly.pdbx_seq_one_letter_code
_entity_poly.pdbx_strand_id
1 'polypeptide(L)'
;MDEIVPEYFRCRCGTVRKQTRRNGYTNLVQHVRREHPDYEAVMLAAPTAETGSMLSYVRHSAQIVYGWLDWIVKNNLPLHFCENQAARRYSNLDPICVETLLRAMEGVTRVVERLIAAEMPASFGLIFDGWSHASEHFIAVFACYEVDGVMKTPLLCMAPLLDTLDEDLSARGHYEFLADMLPRDFVGDNCAVNRLLATRMGVPLVGCASHRLNRAVQADMQQHEEDLATVQALMAEDHASSRDSARWSSTFLMVHRYFRLLEHIDTTDDAVMDVLPTPASNKRLRALLNDLKKIESVSKALQADNSHYATYLGPRANIVHSPDFESGCVRVLEGKASRLTRGEKSALRSFLCEDASDQDAAQATESGDEDSFVEQLQKRRRLASVAPRYKLLGSIPPTSNIAERFFSVARTTYGQERHSLQPITLEMLPFLRQNEEYWSARTVDEATR
;
A
#
# COMPACT_ATOMS: atom_id res chain seq x y z
N MET A 1 -50.46 -24.42 -1.06
CA MET A 1 -49.13 -24.43 -0.44
C MET A 1 -48.54 -25.79 -0.80
N ASP A 2 -47.75 -25.84 -1.86
CA ASP A 2 -47.11 -27.09 -2.28
C ASP A 2 -45.86 -27.31 -1.45
N GLU A 3 -45.86 -28.40 -0.70
CA GLU A 3 -44.75 -28.85 0.14
C GLU A 3 -43.55 -29.22 -0.76
N ILE A 4 -42.47 -28.44 -0.69
CA ILE A 4 -41.24 -28.73 -1.42
C ILE A 4 -40.57 -29.92 -0.73
N VAL A 5 -40.79 -31.12 -1.27
CA VAL A 5 -40.06 -32.32 -0.85
C VAL A 5 -38.61 -32.22 -1.39
N PRO A 6 -37.56 -32.14 -0.54
CA PRO A 6 -36.19 -31.80 -0.95
C PRO A 6 -35.53 -32.75 -1.96
N GLU A 7 -36.13 -33.92 -2.21
CA GLU A 7 -35.55 -34.97 -3.05
C GLU A 7 -36.08 -34.97 -4.50
N TYR A 8 -37.06 -34.13 -4.85
CA TYR A 8 -37.70 -34.13 -6.17
C TYR A 8 -37.51 -32.80 -6.91
N PHE A 9 -36.99 -32.88 -8.12
CA PHE A 9 -36.72 -31.74 -8.99
C PHE A 9 -37.62 -31.80 -10.22
N ARG A 10 -38.28 -30.69 -10.55
CA ARG A 10 -39.11 -30.57 -11.75
C ARG A 10 -38.32 -29.83 -12.84
N CYS A 11 -38.14 -30.49 -13.98
CA CYS A 11 -37.52 -29.89 -15.16
C CYS A 11 -38.51 -29.00 -15.92
N ARG A 12 -38.02 -28.06 -16.74
CA ARG A 12 -38.84 -27.20 -17.60
C ARG A 12 -39.68 -28.00 -18.61
N CYS A 13 -39.23 -29.18 -19.02
CA CYS A 13 -40.04 -30.11 -19.83
C CYS A 13 -41.20 -30.77 -19.07
N GLY A 14 -41.42 -30.43 -17.79
CA GLY A 14 -42.46 -31.00 -16.94
C GLY A 14 -42.07 -32.31 -16.27
N THR A 15 -40.92 -32.91 -16.64
CA THR A 15 -40.45 -34.17 -16.06
C THR A 15 -39.99 -33.95 -14.61
N VAL A 16 -40.54 -34.74 -13.68
CA VAL A 16 -40.12 -34.75 -12.28
C VAL A 16 -39.11 -35.88 -12.06
N ARG A 17 -37.95 -35.56 -11.49
CA ARG A 17 -36.88 -36.51 -11.21
C ARG A 17 -36.54 -36.49 -9.73
N LYS A 18 -36.42 -37.67 -9.14
CA LYS A 18 -35.88 -37.82 -7.78
C LYS A 18 -34.35 -37.76 -7.82
N GLN A 19 -33.73 -36.98 -6.95
CA GLN A 19 -32.27 -36.98 -6.78
C GLN A 19 -31.82 -38.29 -6.10
N THR A 20 -30.90 -39.00 -6.72
CA THR A 20 -30.36 -40.26 -6.18
C THR A 20 -29.35 -39.99 -5.07
N ARG A 21 -29.62 -40.47 -3.85
CA ARG A 21 -28.84 -40.23 -2.62
C ARG A 21 -27.34 -40.59 -2.67
N ARG A 22 -26.85 -41.33 -3.68
CA ARG A 22 -25.44 -41.76 -3.80
C ARG A 22 -24.67 -41.15 -4.98
N ASN A 23 -25.33 -40.49 -5.93
CA ASN A 23 -24.72 -40.04 -7.19
C ASN A 23 -24.77 -38.51 -7.40
N GLY A 24 -25.07 -37.74 -6.35
CA GLY A 24 -25.24 -36.28 -6.44
C GLY A 24 -26.28 -35.89 -7.48
N TYR A 25 -25.98 -34.86 -8.29
CA TYR A 25 -26.85 -34.33 -9.35
C TYR A 25 -26.73 -35.06 -10.70
N THR A 26 -25.90 -36.11 -10.79
CA THR A 26 -25.52 -36.75 -12.07
C THR A 26 -26.74 -37.21 -12.88
N ASN A 27 -27.75 -37.77 -12.22
CA ASN A 27 -28.97 -38.24 -12.87
C ASN A 27 -29.84 -37.09 -13.40
N LEU A 28 -29.82 -35.93 -12.75
CA LEU A 28 -30.51 -34.73 -13.22
C LEU A 28 -29.78 -34.12 -14.42
N VAL A 29 -28.44 -34.04 -14.36
CA VAL A 29 -27.62 -33.52 -15.46
C VAL A 29 -27.71 -34.40 -16.70
N GLN A 30 -27.73 -35.73 -16.55
CA GLN A 30 -27.95 -36.66 -17.67
C GLN A 30 -29.31 -36.44 -18.33
N HIS A 31 -30.36 -36.18 -17.54
CA HIS A 31 -31.67 -35.85 -18.08
C HIS A 31 -31.64 -34.54 -18.87
N VAL A 32 -31.00 -33.49 -18.34
CA VAL A 32 -30.85 -32.20 -19.03
C VAL A 32 -30.10 -32.36 -20.34
N ARG A 33 -28.94 -33.02 -20.34
CA ARG A 33 -28.15 -33.24 -21.57
C ARG A 33 -28.88 -34.02 -22.65
N ARG A 34 -29.77 -34.94 -22.26
CA ARG A 34 -30.53 -35.77 -23.20
C ARG A 34 -31.75 -35.05 -23.77
N GLU A 35 -32.52 -34.40 -22.91
CA GLU A 35 -33.84 -33.83 -23.28
C GLU A 35 -33.75 -32.35 -23.66
N HIS A 36 -32.64 -31.68 -23.35
CA HIS A 36 -32.39 -30.26 -23.65
C HIS A 36 -31.01 -30.11 -24.32
N PRO A 37 -30.86 -30.44 -25.61
CA PRO A 37 -29.57 -30.32 -26.31
C PRO A 37 -29.05 -28.87 -26.39
N ASP A 38 -29.95 -27.90 -26.30
CA ASP A 38 -29.72 -26.46 -26.29
C ASP A 38 -29.47 -25.90 -24.89
N TYR A 39 -29.37 -26.74 -23.86
CA TYR A 39 -29.27 -26.30 -22.47
C TYR A 39 -28.11 -25.32 -22.22
N GLU A 40 -26.97 -25.47 -22.88
CA GLU A 40 -25.83 -24.57 -22.73
C GLU A 40 -26.14 -23.16 -23.24
N ALA A 41 -26.77 -23.06 -24.42
CA ALA A 41 -27.16 -21.77 -25.00
C ALA A 41 -28.26 -21.10 -24.18
N VAL A 42 -29.25 -21.88 -23.72
CA VAL A 42 -30.33 -21.39 -22.85
C VAL A 42 -29.78 -20.93 -21.50
N MET A 43 -28.76 -21.60 -20.96
CA MET A 43 -28.14 -21.22 -19.70
C MET A 43 -27.27 -19.97 -19.80
N LEU A 44 -26.57 -19.78 -20.93
CA LEU A 44 -25.80 -18.57 -21.19
C LEU A 44 -26.70 -17.34 -21.45
N ALA A 45 -27.88 -17.54 -22.05
CA ALA A 45 -28.81 -16.47 -22.37
C ALA A 45 -29.76 -16.10 -21.22
N ALA A 46 -29.84 -16.91 -20.16
CA ALA A 46 -30.79 -16.70 -19.08
C ALA A 46 -30.34 -15.58 -18.12
N PRO A 47 -31.22 -14.61 -17.79
CA PRO A 47 -30.88 -13.52 -16.87
C PRO A 47 -30.62 -14.04 -15.45
N THR A 48 -29.80 -13.30 -14.68
CA THR A 48 -29.35 -13.67 -13.31
C THR A 48 -30.50 -13.94 -12.33
N ALA A 49 -31.68 -13.38 -12.60
CA ALA A 49 -32.90 -13.60 -11.81
C ALA A 49 -33.55 -14.98 -12.08
N GLU A 50 -33.40 -15.54 -13.28
CA GLU A 50 -33.98 -16.83 -13.68
C GLU A 50 -33.05 -18.01 -13.41
N THR A 51 -31.73 -17.76 -13.45
CA THR A 51 -30.71 -18.77 -13.20
C THR A 51 -30.43 -19.01 -11.73
N GLY A 52 -30.87 -18.10 -10.85
CA GLY A 52 -30.15 -17.87 -9.61
C GLY A 52 -28.68 -17.57 -9.92
N SER A 53 -27.82 -17.42 -8.92
CA SER A 53 -26.39 -17.24 -9.18
C SER A 53 -25.77 -18.53 -9.76
N MET A 54 -25.89 -18.78 -11.07
CA MET A 54 -25.06 -19.77 -11.78
C MET A 54 -23.58 -19.35 -11.84
N LEU A 55 -23.26 -18.13 -11.39
CA LEU A 55 -21.90 -17.65 -11.14
C LEU A 55 -21.22 -18.34 -9.93
N SER A 56 -21.89 -19.28 -9.25
CA SER A 56 -21.49 -19.78 -7.92
C SER A 56 -20.97 -21.22 -7.81
N TYR A 57 -20.83 -22.00 -8.90
CA TYR A 57 -20.31 -23.37 -8.77
C TYR A 57 -18.78 -23.40 -8.68
N VAL A 58 -18.25 -23.00 -7.53
CA VAL A 58 -16.86 -23.24 -7.14
C VAL A 58 -16.71 -24.71 -6.79
N ARG A 59 -15.77 -25.43 -7.42
CA ARG A 59 -15.52 -26.86 -7.09
C ARG A 59 -15.23 -27.01 -5.60
N HIS A 60 -15.75 -28.06 -4.98
CA HIS A 60 -15.49 -28.32 -3.56
C HIS A 60 -13.99 -28.41 -3.24
N SER A 61 -13.20 -29.02 -4.14
CA SER A 61 -11.74 -29.04 -4.05
C SER A 61 -11.12 -27.64 -4.02
N ALA A 62 -11.64 -26.69 -4.81
CA ALA A 62 -11.17 -25.31 -4.80
C ALA A 62 -11.57 -24.57 -3.52
N GLN A 63 -12.73 -24.88 -2.93
CA GLN A 63 -13.13 -24.33 -1.63
C GLN A 63 -12.21 -24.82 -0.50
N ILE A 64 -11.81 -26.10 -0.53
CA ILE A 64 -10.85 -26.67 0.42
C ILE A 64 -9.50 -25.94 0.31
N VAL A 65 -8.97 -25.82 -0.91
CA VAL A 65 -7.70 -25.13 -1.16
C VAL A 65 -7.78 -23.66 -0.76
N TYR A 66 -8.89 -22.97 -1.07
CA TYR A 66 -9.13 -21.60 -0.64
C TYR A 66 -9.12 -21.47 0.88
N GLY A 67 -9.79 -22.36 1.61
CA GLY A 67 -9.81 -22.33 3.08
C GLY A 67 -8.42 -22.45 3.69
N TRP A 68 -7.57 -23.32 3.15
CA TRP A 68 -6.18 -23.44 3.57
C TRP A 68 -5.34 -22.20 3.22
N LEU A 69 -5.49 -21.66 2.01
CA LEU A 69 -4.81 -20.43 1.58
C LEU A 69 -5.19 -19.23 2.45
N ASP A 70 -6.50 -19.00 2.65
CA ASP A 70 -7.04 -17.93 3.48
C ASP A 70 -6.45 -17.97 4.89
N TRP A 71 -6.45 -19.14 5.51
CA TRP A 71 -5.89 -19.30 6.84
C TRP A 71 -4.39 -19.02 6.87
N ILE A 72 -3.62 -19.65 5.98
CA ILE A 72 -2.16 -19.60 6.00
C ILE A 72 -1.64 -18.21 5.61
N VAL A 73 -2.15 -17.63 4.52
CA VAL A 73 -1.69 -16.35 3.97
C VAL A 73 -2.08 -15.19 4.89
N LYS A 74 -3.35 -15.10 5.29
CA LYS A 74 -3.84 -13.96 6.09
C LYS A 74 -3.30 -13.97 7.52
N ASN A 75 -3.04 -15.16 8.09
CA ASN A 75 -2.52 -15.29 9.45
C ASN A 75 -1.00 -15.50 9.49
N ASN A 76 -0.31 -15.43 8.34
CA ASN A 76 1.14 -15.64 8.25
C ASN A 76 1.59 -16.97 8.89
N LEU A 77 0.83 -18.05 8.72
CA LEU A 77 1.18 -19.36 9.30
C LEU A 77 2.25 -20.07 8.45
N PRO A 78 3.04 -20.99 9.02
CA PRO A 78 3.96 -21.80 8.25
C PRO A 78 3.23 -22.60 7.15
N LEU A 79 3.85 -22.78 5.97
CA LEU A 79 3.20 -23.50 4.84
C LEU A 79 2.85 -24.96 5.21
N HIS A 80 3.69 -25.61 6.02
CA HIS A 80 3.46 -26.96 6.53
C HIS A 80 2.27 -27.05 7.50
N PHE A 81 1.62 -25.93 7.86
CA PHE A 81 0.43 -25.92 8.70
C PHE A 81 -0.73 -26.72 8.09
N CYS A 82 -0.87 -26.75 6.76
CA CYS A 82 -1.87 -27.60 6.09
C CYS A 82 -1.61 -29.11 6.28
N GLU A 83 -0.39 -29.49 6.67
CA GLU A 83 0.02 -30.85 6.99
C GLU A 83 0.05 -31.15 8.49
N ASN A 84 -0.11 -30.13 9.33
CA ASN A 84 -0.07 -30.27 10.77
C ASN A 84 -1.19 -31.17 11.28
N GLN A 85 -0.85 -32.17 12.09
CA GLN A 85 -1.80 -33.18 12.57
C GLN A 85 -2.91 -32.58 13.45
N ALA A 86 -2.60 -31.58 14.28
CA ALA A 86 -3.61 -30.91 15.10
C ALA A 86 -4.53 -30.03 14.24
N ALA A 87 -3.97 -29.27 13.28
CA ALA A 87 -4.76 -28.46 12.36
C ALA A 87 -5.75 -29.34 11.57
N ARG A 88 -5.29 -30.46 11.01
CA ARG A 88 -6.14 -31.44 10.32
C ARG A 88 -7.20 -32.07 11.22
N ARG A 89 -6.87 -32.34 12.48
CA ARG A 89 -7.80 -32.93 13.45
C ARG A 89 -8.94 -31.98 13.84
N TYR A 90 -8.67 -30.68 13.92
CA TYR A 90 -9.61 -29.69 14.43
C TYR A 90 -10.23 -28.79 13.34
N SER A 91 -9.80 -28.90 12.08
CA SER A 91 -10.43 -28.20 10.96
C SER A 91 -11.54 -29.03 10.32
N ASN A 92 -12.51 -28.37 9.68
CA ASN A 92 -13.50 -29.00 8.80
C ASN A 92 -13.03 -29.08 7.33
N LEU A 93 -11.76 -28.75 7.06
CA LEU A 93 -11.19 -28.78 5.71
C LEU A 93 -10.56 -30.14 5.45
N ASP A 94 -10.82 -30.71 4.27
CA ASP A 94 -10.14 -31.93 3.87
C ASP A 94 -8.62 -31.69 3.80
N PRO A 95 -7.79 -32.69 4.18
CA PRO A 95 -6.34 -32.55 4.16
C PRO A 95 -5.78 -32.27 2.75
N ILE A 96 -4.86 -31.33 2.66
CA ILE A 96 -4.01 -31.10 1.47
C ILE A 96 -2.53 -31.25 1.84
N CYS A 97 -1.66 -31.41 0.85
CA CYS A 97 -0.21 -31.34 1.04
C CYS A 97 0.36 -29.96 0.69
N VAL A 98 1.56 -29.66 1.18
CA VAL A 98 2.28 -28.41 0.90
C VAL A 98 2.47 -28.20 -0.60
N GLU A 99 2.71 -29.26 -1.36
CA GLU A 99 2.87 -29.19 -2.81
C GLU A 99 1.58 -28.71 -3.51
N THR A 100 0.42 -29.15 -3.04
CA THR A 100 -0.88 -28.68 -3.56
C THR A 100 -1.11 -27.22 -3.19
N LEU A 101 -0.78 -26.83 -1.96
CA LEU A 101 -0.87 -25.44 -1.50
C LEU A 101 0.01 -24.51 -2.36
N LEU A 102 1.28 -24.89 -2.59
CA LEU A 102 2.23 -24.09 -3.38
C LEU A 102 1.79 -23.93 -4.83
N ARG A 103 1.34 -25.01 -5.49
CA ARG A 103 0.79 -24.92 -6.86
C ARG A 103 -0.41 -23.99 -6.94
N ALA A 104 -1.29 -24.05 -5.93
CA ALA A 104 -2.43 -23.15 -5.86
C ALA A 104 -2.00 -21.70 -5.62
N MET A 105 -1.02 -21.44 -4.75
CA MET A 105 -0.48 -20.09 -4.55
C MET A 105 0.09 -19.51 -5.85
N GLU A 106 0.86 -20.28 -6.61
CA GLU A 106 1.41 -19.86 -7.91
C GLU A 106 0.29 -19.54 -8.91
N GLY A 107 -0.69 -20.43 -9.04
CA GLY A 107 -1.84 -20.20 -9.92
C GLY A 107 -2.65 -18.97 -9.52
N VAL A 108 -2.95 -18.80 -8.23
CA VAL A 108 -3.72 -17.66 -7.72
C VAL A 108 -2.96 -16.36 -7.92
N THR A 109 -1.65 -16.36 -7.71
CA THR A 109 -0.78 -15.18 -7.96
C THR A 109 -0.95 -14.71 -9.40
N ARG A 110 -0.83 -15.61 -10.37
CA ARG A 110 -1.04 -15.29 -11.81
C ARG A 110 -2.44 -14.80 -12.13
N VAL A 111 -3.48 -15.30 -11.46
CA VAL A 111 -4.84 -14.79 -11.66
C VAL A 111 -4.96 -13.38 -11.08
N VAL A 112 -4.43 -13.15 -9.88
CA VAL A 112 -4.45 -11.83 -9.22
C VAL A 112 -3.68 -10.79 -10.04
N GLU A 113 -2.51 -11.13 -10.57
CA GLU A 113 -1.75 -10.27 -11.48
C GLU A 113 -2.59 -9.86 -12.69
N ARG A 114 -3.29 -10.81 -13.32
CA ARG A 114 -4.18 -10.52 -14.46
C ARG A 114 -5.37 -9.65 -14.06
N LEU A 115 -5.95 -9.85 -12.87
CA LEU A 115 -7.05 -9.03 -12.37
C LEU A 115 -6.60 -7.59 -12.10
N ILE A 116 -5.46 -7.41 -11.45
CA ILE A 116 -4.86 -6.09 -11.21
C ILE A 116 -4.55 -5.42 -12.55
N ALA A 117 -3.94 -6.12 -13.50
CA ALA A 117 -3.62 -5.57 -14.83
C ALA A 117 -4.87 -5.18 -15.64
N ALA A 118 -5.98 -5.91 -15.48
CA ALA A 118 -7.25 -5.59 -16.13
C ALA A 118 -8.00 -4.42 -15.48
N GLU A 119 -7.86 -4.23 -14.17
CA GLU A 119 -8.44 -3.09 -13.43
C GLU A 119 -7.63 -1.80 -13.62
N MET A 120 -6.30 -1.93 -13.77
CA MET A 120 -5.39 -0.80 -13.80
C MET A 120 -5.62 0.10 -15.02
N PRO A 121 -5.78 1.42 -14.81
CA PRO A 121 -5.90 2.36 -15.92
C PRO A 121 -4.58 2.46 -16.70
N ALA A 122 -4.63 2.99 -17.92
CA ALA A 122 -3.44 3.30 -18.73
C ALA A 122 -2.50 4.35 -18.09
N SER A 123 -2.79 4.82 -16.88
CA SER A 123 -2.19 5.97 -16.25
C SER A 123 -2.36 5.85 -14.75
N PHE A 124 -1.27 5.61 -14.04
CA PHE A 124 -1.23 5.38 -12.60
C PHE A 124 0.09 5.93 -12.00
N GLY A 125 0.08 6.15 -10.69
CA GLY A 125 1.28 6.45 -9.93
C GLY A 125 1.89 5.17 -9.36
N LEU A 126 3.19 5.19 -9.07
CA LEU A 126 3.86 4.10 -8.37
C LEU A 126 4.31 4.55 -6.98
N ILE A 127 3.95 3.77 -5.96
CA ILE A 127 4.50 3.90 -4.61
C ILE A 127 5.55 2.81 -4.44
N PHE A 128 6.77 3.18 -4.12
CA PHE A 128 7.82 2.20 -3.90
C PHE A 128 8.69 2.59 -2.72
N ASP A 129 9.27 1.57 -2.09
CA ASP A 129 10.19 1.74 -1.00
C ASP A 129 11.18 0.57 -0.98
N GLY A 130 12.34 0.81 -0.38
CA GLY A 130 13.41 -0.17 -0.25
C GLY A 130 13.56 -0.64 1.20
N TRP A 131 13.81 -1.92 1.41
CA TRP A 131 14.11 -2.48 2.71
C TRP A 131 15.30 -3.43 2.66
N SER A 132 16.29 -3.18 3.50
CA SER A 132 17.43 -4.07 3.68
C SER A 132 17.21 -5.01 4.87
N HIS A 133 17.49 -6.29 4.66
CA HIS A 133 17.54 -7.29 5.71
C HIS A 133 18.77 -8.18 5.55
N ALA A 134 19.62 -8.21 6.57
CA ALA A 134 20.91 -8.88 6.51
C ALA A 134 21.74 -8.41 5.29
N SER A 135 22.01 -9.29 4.32
CA SER A 135 22.76 -9.01 3.09
C SER A 135 21.88 -8.90 1.84
N GLU A 136 20.57 -8.75 2.01
CA GLU A 136 19.62 -8.65 0.90
C GLU A 136 18.87 -7.32 0.97
N HIS A 137 18.76 -6.67 -0.19
CA HIS A 137 17.97 -5.46 -0.37
C HIS A 137 16.71 -5.82 -1.16
N PHE A 138 15.55 -5.46 -0.63
CA PHE A 138 14.26 -5.69 -1.29
C PHE A 138 13.68 -4.37 -1.75
N ILE A 139 12.99 -4.39 -2.89
CA ILE A 139 12.08 -3.33 -3.32
C ILE A 139 10.66 -3.85 -3.28
N ALA A 140 9.73 -3.03 -2.79
CA ALA A 140 8.30 -3.24 -2.92
C ALA A 140 7.72 -2.14 -3.80
N VAL A 141 6.86 -2.52 -4.74
CA VAL A 141 6.25 -1.61 -5.70
C VAL A 141 4.74 -1.79 -5.66
N PHE A 142 4.04 -0.70 -5.45
CA PHE A 142 2.59 -0.61 -5.46
C PHE A 142 2.15 0.30 -6.60
N ALA A 143 1.06 -0.05 -7.27
CA ALA A 143 0.35 0.92 -8.09
C ALA A 143 -0.52 1.80 -7.20
N CYS A 144 -0.82 3.01 -7.64
CA CYS A 144 -1.77 3.90 -7.00
C CYS A 144 -2.62 4.59 -8.06
N TYR A 145 -3.92 4.33 -8.00
CA TYR A 145 -4.89 4.86 -8.97
C TYR A 145 -6.30 4.92 -8.36
N GLU A 146 -7.23 5.54 -9.08
CA GLU A 146 -8.63 5.70 -8.66
C GLU A 146 -9.55 4.93 -9.61
N VAL A 147 -10.47 4.15 -9.06
CA VAL A 147 -11.56 3.47 -9.78
C VAL A 147 -12.88 3.85 -9.12
N ASP A 148 -13.80 4.45 -9.87
CA ASP A 148 -15.13 4.87 -9.38
C ASP A 148 -15.10 5.71 -8.09
N GLY A 149 -14.12 6.61 -7.95
CA GLY A 149 -13.95 7.44 -6.75
C GLY A 149 -13.28 6.73 -5.57
N VAL A 150 -12.89 5.46 -5.74
CA VAL A 150 -12.21 4.66 -4.72
C VAL A 150 -10.74 4.53 -5.06
N MET A 151 -9.89 4.87 -4.10
CA MET A 151 -8.45 4.69 -4.19
C MET A 151 -8.05 3.22 -4.14
N LYS A 152 -7.23 2.80 -5.10
CA LYS A 152 -6.69 1.45 -5.23
C LYS A 152 -5.17 1.49 -5.12
N THR A 153 -4.64 0.65 -4.24
CA THR A 153 -3.19 0.53 -4.00
C THR A 153 -2.70 -0.91 -3.96
N PRO A 154 -2.85 -1.70 -5.06
CA PRO A 154 -2.37 -3.07 -5.07
C PRO A 154 -0.84 -3.15 -5.07
N LEU A 155 -0.29 -4.18 -4.41
CA LEU A 155 1.13 -4.52 -4.56
C LEU A 155 1.33 -5.15 -5.93
N LEU A 156 2.24 -4.63 -6.73
CA LEU A 156 2.61 -5.22 -8.02
C LEU A 156 3.67 -6.30 -7.83
N CYS A 157 4.64 -6.04 -6.97
CA CYS A 157 5.74 -6.95 -6.72
C CYS A 157 6.53 -6.58 -5.47
N MET A 158 7.15 -7.59 -4.88
CA MET A 158 8.28 -7.45 -3.97
C MET A 158 9.40 -8.28 -4.57
N ALA A 159 10.58 -7.72 -4.76
CA ALA A 159 11.69 -8.43 -5.38
C ALA A 159 13.00 -8.15 -4.63
N PRO A 160 13.86 -9.16 -4.43
CA PRO A 160 15.23 -8.94 -4.01
C PRO A 160 16.01 -8.26 -5.16
N LEU A 161 16.83 -7.29 -4.80
CA LEU A 161 17.80 -6.65 -5.66
C LEU A 161 19.16 -7.28 -5.37
N LEU A 162 19.88 -7.63 -6.43
CA LEU A 162 21.27 -8.07 -6.28
C LEU A 162 22.06 -6.92 -5.66
N ASP A 163 22.51 -7.15 -4.44
CA ASP A 163 23.16 -6.15 -3.62
C ASP A 163 24.42 -5.65 -4.34
N THR A 164 24.41 -4.37 -4.71
CA THR A 164 25.60 -3.71 -5.26
C THR A 164 25.87 -2.50 -4.38
N LEU A 165 27.10 -2.39 -3.88
CA LEU A 165 27.55 -1.39 -2.92
C LEU A 165 27.51 0.06 -3.45
N ASP A 166 26.90 0.30 -4.60
CA ASP A 166 26.88 1.57 -5.32
C ASP A 166 25.43 2.03 -5.54
N GLU A 167 25.11 3.23 -5.06
CA GLU A 167 23.79 3.87 -5.23
C GLU A 167 23.38 3.97 -6.70
N ASP A 168 24.35 4.18 -7.60
CA ASP A 168 24.11 4.24 -9.05
C ASP A 168 23.72 2.89 -9.64
N LEU A 169 24.25 1.79 -9.09
CA LEU A 169 23.95 0.42 -9.49
C LEU A 169 22.62 -0.06 -8.90
N SER A 170 22.31 0.30 -7.66
CA SER A 170 21.00 0.05 -7.05
C SER A 170 19.89 0.76 -7.82
N ALA A 171 20.04 2.06 -8.12
CA ALA A 171 19.07 2.80 -8.94
C ALA A 171 18.98 2.24 -10.38
N ARG A 172 20.06 1.66 -10.91
CA ARG A 172 20.04 0.97 -12.21
C ARG A 172 19.25 -0.32 -12.15
N GLY A 173 19.44 -1.14 -11.11
CA GLY A 173 18.65 -2.36 -10.90
C GLY A 173 17.16 -2.05 -10.74
N HIS A 174 16.82 -0.99 -9.99
CA HIS A 174 15.45 -0.51 -9.89
C HIS A 174 14.91 -0.05 -11.25
N TYR A 175 15.70 0.68 -12.03
CA TYR A 175 15.32 1.14 -13.36
C TYR A 175 15.07 -0.04 -14.30
N GLU A 176 16.00 -1.00 -14.40
CA GLU A 176 15.86 -2.18 -15.26
C GLU A 176 14.62 -2.99 -14.87
N PHE A 177 14.28 -3.05 -13.58
CA PHE A 177 13.08 -3.70 -13.08
C PHE A 177 11.77 -2.95 -13.39
N LEU A 178 11.80 -1.61 -13.36
CA LEU A 178 10.61 -0.76 -13.51
C LEU A 178 10.42 -0.18 -14.92
N ALA A 179 11.41 -0.33 -15.82
CA ALA A 179 11.43 0.33 -17.13
C ALA A 179 10.19 0.04 -17.98
N ASP A 180 9.63 -1.16 -17.85
CA ASP A 180 8.45 -1.59 -18.61
C ASP A 180 7.12 -1.10 -18.00
N MET A 181 7.12 -0.53 -16.79
CA MET A 181 5.91 -0.17 -16.05
C MET A 181 5.32 1.22 -16.39
N LEU A 182 5.95 2.02 -17.27
CA LEU A 182 5.49 3.34 -17.76
C LEU A 182 4.70 4.22 -16.74
N PRO A 183 5.23 4.49 -15.54
CA PRO A 183 4.52 5.27 -14.52
C PRO A 183 4.45 6.77 -14.84
N ARG A 184 3.42 7.46 -14.32
CA ARG A 184 3.29 8.93 -14.46
C ARG A 184 4.02 9.73 -13.38
N ASP A 185 4.05 9.19 -12.18
CA ASP A 185 4.69 9.77 -11.00
C ASP A 185 5.17 8.67 -10.06
N PHE A 186 6.05 9.11 -9.17
CA PHE A 186 6.64 8.31 -8.14
C PHE A 186 6.31 8.88 -6.77
N VAL A 187 5.94 7.99 -5.85
CA VAL A 187 5.86 8.28 -4.42
C VAL A 187 6.78 7.34 -3.69
N GLY A 188 7.75 7.89 -2.97
CA GLY A 188 8.75 7.10 -2.28
C GLY A 188 9.46 7.94 -1.24
N ASP A 189 10.32 7.32 -0.45
CA ASP A 189 11.19 8.12 0.41
C ASP A 189 12.17 8.97 -0.43
N ASN A 190 12.76 9.97 0.21
CA ASN A 190 13.70 10.87 -0.45
C ASN A 190 15.15 10.34 -0.42
N CYS A 191 15.35 9.03 -0.31
CA CYS A 191 16.71 8.48 -0.34
C CYS A 191 17.39 8.76 -1.69
N ALA A 192 18.73 8.66 -1.72
CA ALA A 192 19.50 8.96 -2.92
C ALA A 192 19.13 8.06 -4.10
N VAL A 193 18.92 6.77 -3.85
CA VAL A 193 18.52 5.77 -4.85
C VAL A 193 17.19 6.13 -5.51
N ASN A 194 16.16 6.47 -4.72
CA ASN A 194 14.83 6.80 -5.23
C ASN A 194 14.82 8.11 -6.03
N ARG A 195 15.59 9.12 -5.58
CA ARG A 195 15.77 10.38 -6.32
C ARG A 195 16.47 10.16 -7.66
N LEU A 196 17.53 9.35 -7.66
CA LEU A 196 18.28 9.04 -8.87
C LEU A 196 17.44 8.23 -9.86
N LEU A 197 16.67 7.26 -9.38
CA LEU A 197 15.72 6.49 -10.18
C LEU A 197 14.68 7.40 -10.84
N ALA A 198 14.05 8.29 -10.08
CA ALA A 198 13.07 9.23 -10.60
C ALA A 198 13.69 10.14 -11.69
N THR A 199 14.91 10.63 -11.45
CA THR A 199 15.67 11.40 -12.43
C THR A 199 15.94 10.60 -13.70
N ARG A 200 16.37 9.33 -13.59
CA ARG A 200 16.66 8.46 -14.74
C ARG A 200 15.42 8.12 -15.56
N MET A 201 14.28 7.93 -14.89
CA MET A 201 13.01 7.66 -15.57
C MET A 201 12.33 8.93 -16.10
N GLY A 202 12.80 10.11 -15.72
CA GLY A 202 12.20 11.39 -16.13
C GLY A 202 10.82 11.64 -15.51
N VAL A 203 10.55 11.02 -14.36
CA VAL A 203 9.24 11.02 -13.68
C VAL A 203 9.35 11.84 -12.38
N PRO A 204 8.36 12.70 -12.04
CA PRO A 204 8.40 13.46 -10.79
C PRO A 204 8.30 12.53 -9.57
N LEU A 205 9.03 12.86 -8.51
CA LEU A 205 9.01 12.14 -7.23
C LEU A 205 8.38 13.01 -6.15
N VAL A 206 7.35 12.49 -5.49
CA VAL A 206 6.81 13.01 -4.23
C VAL A 206 7.51 12.31 -3.08
N GLY A 207 8.27 13.08 -2.32
CA GLY A 207 8.96 12.54 -1.16
C GLY A 207 8.05 12.24 0.01
N CYS A 208 8.29 11.11 0.67
CA CYS A 208 7.56 10.69 1.85
C CYS A 208 7.66 11.72 2.98
N ALA A 209 6.53 12.31 3.38
CA ALA A 209 6.47 13.28 4.46
C ALA A 209 6.94 12.69 5.81
N SER A 210 6.64 11.41 6.08
CA SER A 210 7.12 10.68 7.26
C SER A 210 8.65 10.62 7.30
N HIS A 211 9.29 10.34 6.17
CA HIS A 211 10.75 10.29 6.08
C HIS A 211 11.38 11.68 6.29
N ARG A 212 10.80 12.73 5.70
CA ARG A 212 11.26 14.11 5.90
C ARG A 212 11.18 14.53 7.36
N LEU A 213 10.07 14.20 8.02
CA LEU A 213 9.90 14.45 9.45
C LEU A 213 10.94 13.66 10.26
N ASN A 214 11.14 12.38 9.97
CA ASN A 214 12.14 11.56 10.65
C ASN A 214 13.56 12.13 10.50
N ARG A 215 13.94 12.61 9.30
CA ARG A 215 15.23 13.28 9.08
C ARG A 215 15.35 14.58 9.86
N ALA A 216 14.28 15.38 9.91
CA ALA A 216 14.25 16.62 10.66
C ALA A 216 14.46 16.37 12.17
N VAL A 217 13.75 15.38 12.71
CA VAL A 217 13.87 14.98 14.12
C VAL A 217 15.26 14.40 14.41
N GLN A 218 15.82 13.58 13.51
CA GLN A 218 17.17 13.05 13.67
C GLN A 218 18.22 14.17 13.74
N ALA A 219 18.12 15.20 12.89
CA ALA A 219 19.03 16.34 12.91
C ALA A 219 18.92 17.17 14.21
N ASP A 220 17.70 17.28 14.75
CA ASP A 220 17.46 17.93 16.05
C ASP A 220 18.06 17.11 17.20
N MET A 221 17.87 15.79 17.16
CA MET A 221 18.42 14.86 18.15
C MET A 221 19.95 14.81 18.16
N GLN A 222 20.63 15.09 17.05
CA GLN A 222 22.10 15.18 17.02
C GLN A 222 22.62 16.25 17.99
N GLN A 223 21.85 17.32 18.25
CA GLN A 223 22.22 18.34 19.24
C GLN A 223 22.20 17.83 20.68
N HIS A 224 21.60 16.66 20.90
CA HIS A 224 21.44 15.99 22.18
C HIS A 224 22.19 14.65 22.25
N GLU A 225 23.09 14.36 21.30
CA GLU A 225 23.73 13.05 21.16
C GLU A 225 24.44 12.59 22.45
N GLU A 226 25.21 13.48 23.10
CA GLU A 226 25.89 13.17 24.35
C GLU A 226 24.92 12.85 25.50
N ASP A 227 23.87 13.67 25.64
CA ASP A 227 22.83 13.49 26.66
C ASP A 227 22.04 12.19 26.45
N LEU A 228 21.72 11.88 25.19
CA LEU A 228 21.03 10.66 24.78
C LEU A 228 21.89 9.43 25.00
N ALA A 229 23.21 9.51 24.76
CA ALA A 229 24.15 8.42 25.00
C ALA A 229 24.22 8.07 26.49
N THR A 230 24.22 9.07 27.39
CA THR A 230 24.18 8.83 28.84
C THR A 230 22.90 8.08 29.25
N VAL A 231 21.73 8.53 28.79
CA VAL A 231 20.47 7.83 29.06
C VAL A 231 20.46 6.43 28.46
N GLN A 232 20.99 6.26 27.25
CA GLN A 232 21.06 4.96 26.61
C GLN A 232 21.95 3.99 27.39
N ALA A 233 23.09 4.44 27.92
CA ALA A 233 23.97 3.62 28.75
C ALA A 233 23.27 3.17 30.04
N LEU A 234 22.54 4.06 30.70
CA LEU A 234 21.72 3.75 31.88
C LEU A 234 20.62 2.72 31.58
N MET A 235 19.99 2.85 30.41
CA MET A 235 18.88 1.98 30.02
C MET A 235 19.35 0.64 29.43
N ALA A 236 20.65 0.47 29.15
CA ALA A 236 21.23 -0.73 28.56
C ALA A 236 21.49 -1.86 29.57
N GLU A 237 21.34 -1.62 30.88
CA GLU A 237 21.41 -2.69 31.90
C GLU A 237 20.15 -3.59 31.93
N ASP A 238 19.08 -3.22 31.22
CA ASP A 238 17.87 -4.03 31.03
C ASP A 238 17.84 -4.52 29.56
N HIS A 239 18.20 -5.79 29.33
CA HIS A 239 18.30 -6.38 27.99
C HIS A 239 16.92 -6.41 27.30
N ALA A 240 16.67 -5.50 26.34
CA ALA A 240 15.96 -5.75 25.08
C ALA A 240 15.58 -4.45 24.33
N SER A 241 16.53 -3.78 23.70
CA SER A 241 16.28 -3.04 22.45
C SER A 241 17.60 -2.62 21.81
N SER A 242 18.26 -3.59 21.17
CA SER A 242 19.38 -3.34 20.28
C SER A 242 18.97 -2.45 19.11
N ARG A 243 19.67 -1.31 18.96
CA ARG A 243 20.31 -0.82 17.72
C ARG A 243 19.53 -0.70 16.39
N ASP A 244 18.21 -0.71 16.35
CA ASP A 244 17.48 -0.21 15.17
C ASP A 244 17.33 1.32 15.23
N SER A 245 18.44 2.03 14.99
CA SER A 245 18.58 3.50 15.06
C SER A 245 17.98 4.25 13.85
N ALA A 246 16.78 3.86 13.40
CA ALA A 246 16.18 4.46 12.19
C ALA A 246 14.90 5.27 12.46
N ARG A 247 14.25 5.13 13.62
CA ARG A 247 12.98 5.81 13.93
C ARG A 247 13.05 6.55 15.27
N TRP A 248 12.79 7.86 15.25
CA TRP A 248 12.78 8.73 16.45
C TRP A 248 11.85 8.25 17.58
N SER A 249 10.87 7.40 17.26
CA SER A 249 9.95 6.79 18.22
C SER A 249 10.63 5.93 19.28
N SER A 250 11.73 5.24 18.95
CA SER A 250 12.45 4.43 19.95
C SER A 250 13.14 5.31 20.98
N THR A 251 13.80 6.39 20.53
CA THR A 251 14.42 7.36 21.42
C THR A 251 13.40 8.12 22.25
N PHE A 252 12.25 8.47 21.66
CA PHE A 252 11.12 9.01 22.41
C PHE A 252 10.70 8.10 23.57
N LEU A 253 10.48 6.81 23.30
CA LEU A 253 10.10 5.85 24.34
C LEU A 253 11.19 5.69 25.41
N MET A 254 12.46 5.67 25.02
CA MET A 254 13.60 5.60 25.93
C MET A 254 13.64 6.80 26.87
N VAL A 255 13.62 8.03 26.33
CA VAL A 255 13.67 9.26 27.13
C VAL A 255 12.40 9.42 27.98
N HIS A 256 11.24 9.04 27.44
CA HIS A 256 9.98 9.04 28.20
C HIS A 256 10.03 8.05 29.37
N ARG A 257 10.54 6.83 29.16
CA ARG A 257 10.73 5.83 30.21
C ARG A 257 11.73 6.31 31.26
N TYR A 258 12.84 6.90 30.82
CA TYR A 258 13.83 7.48 31.73
C TYR A 258 13.21 8.51 32.68
N PHE A 259 12.45 9.49 32.18
CA PHE A 259 11.82 10.48 33.07
C PHE A 259 10.75 9.90 33.99
N ARG A 260 10.04 8.85 33.56
CA ARG A 260 9.12 8.13 34.46
C ARG A 260 9.85 7.41 35.60
N LEU A 261 11.03 6.83 35.31
CA LEU A 261 11.83 6.15 36.31
C LEU A 261 12.54 7.15 37.24
N LEU A 262 12.97 8.29 36.72
CA LEU A 262 13.67 9.33 37.47
C LEU A 262 12.88 9.81 38.70
N GLU A 263 11.54 9.81 38.64
CA GLU A 263 10.66 10.15 39.77
C GLU A 263 10.72 9.14 40.93
N HIS A 264 11.24 7.94 40.68
CA HIS A 264 11.30 6.83 41.61
C HIS A 264 12.73 6.47 42.05
N ILE A 265 13.75 7.17 41.54
CA ILE A 265 15.14 6.94 41.90
C ILE A 265 15.48 7.67 43.20
N ASP A 266 16.15 6.98 44.12
CA ASP A 266 16.65 7.57 45.36
C ASP A 266 17.85 8.46 45.06
N THR A 267 17.67 9.78 45.17
CA THR A 267 18.71 10.78 44.95
C THR A 267 19.66 10.95 46.12
N THR A 268 19.51 10.16 47.19
CA THR A 268 20.41 10.16 48.36
C THR A 268 21.52 9.11 48.26
N ASP A 269 21.47 8.23 47.26
CA ASP A 269 22.53 7.28 46.95
C ASP A 269 23.56 7.91 45.99
N ASP A 270 24.75 8.23 46.51
CA ASP A 270 25.84 8.84 45.75
C ASP A 270 26.29 7.96 44.56
N ALA A 271 26.22 6.63 44.68
CA ALA A 271 26.60 5.72 43.59
C ALA A 271 25.61 5.77 42.43
N VAL A 272 24.33 6.07 42.71
CA VAL A 272 23.28 6.27 41.70
C VAL A 272 23.39 7.66 41.09
N MET A 273 23.73 8.67 41.88
CA MET A 273 23.93 10.04 41.39
C MET A 273 25.09 10.16 40.39
N ASP A 274 26.15 9.37 40.56
CA ASP A 274 27.32 9.36 39.67
C ASP A 274 27.04 8.86 38.25
N VAL A 275 26.00 8.03 38.07
CA VAL A 275 25.61 7.49 36.75
C VAL A 275 24.46 8.26 36.10
N LEU A 276 23.74 9.11 36.84
CA LEU A 276 22.61 9.88 36.30
C LEU A 276 23.08 11.05 35.40
N PRO A 277 22.29 11.43 34.38
CA PRO A 277 22.55 12.64 33.60
C PRO A 277 22.51 13.87 34.50
N THR A 278 23.40 14.83 34.22
CA THR A 278 23.47 16.09 34.98
C THR A 278 22.13 16.85 34.97
N PRO A 279 21.85 17.70 35.96
CA PRO A 279 20.62 18.52 35.96
C PRO A 279 20.45 19.37 34.68
N ALA A 280 21.56 19.85 34.11
CA ALA A 280 21.56 20.59 32.84
C ALA A 280 21.18 19.69 31.65
N SER A 281 21.74 18.47 31.59
CA SER A 281 21.38 17.44 30.61
C SER A 281 19.89 17.09 30.72
N ASN A 282 19.40 16.86 31.93
CA ASN A 282 17.99 16.59 32.19
C ASN A 282 17.06 17.72 31.75
N LYS A 283 17.46 18.97 31.91
CA LYS A 283 16.69 20.12 31.41
C LYS A 283 16.59 20.10 29.87
N ARG A 284 17.70 19.80 29.17
CA ARG A 284 17.72 19.68 27.70
C ARG A 284 16.89 18.49 27.22
N LEU A 285 17.04 17.32 27.84
CA LEU A 285 16.27 16.12 27.52
C LEU A 285 14.77 16.28 27.78
N ARG A 286 14.36 17.04 28.82
CA ARG A 286 12.93 17.38 29.03
C ARG A 286 12.39 18.28 27.93
N ALA A 287 13.18 19.25 27.47
CA ALA A 287 12.78 20.10 26.36
C ALA A 287 12.60 19.26 25.08
N LEU A 288 13.59 18.43 24.75
CA LEU A 288 13.53 17.47 23.65
C LEU A 288 12.30 16.56 23.77
N LEU A 289 12.02 15.98 24.94
CA LEU A 289 10.85 15.13 25.14
C LEU A 289 9.53 15.88 24.87
N ASN A 290 9.42 17.14 25.30
CA ASN A 290 8.23 17.94 25.03
C ASN A 290 8.07 18.23 23.54
N ASP A 291 9.16 18.47 22.82
CA ASP A 291 9.11 18.68 21.38
C ASP A 291 8.76 17.38 20.64
N LEU A 292 9.33 16.25 21.04
CA LEU A 292 8.94 14.93 20.53
C LEU A 292 7.46 14.60 20.82
N LYS A 293 6.91 14.99 21.98
CA LYS A 293 5.46 14.84 22.29
C LYS A 293 4.58 15.66 21.33
N LYS A 294 5.00 16.89 20.99
CA LYS A 294 4.30 17.72 19.99
C LYS A 294 4.40 17.07 18.61
N ILE A 295 5.55 16.50 18.27
CA ILE A 295 5.74 15.82 16.99
C ILE A 295 4.92 14.53 16.94
N GLU A 296 4.79 13.80 18.04
CA GLU A 296 3.90 12.62 18.12
C GLU A 296 2.44 13.01 17.91
N SER A 297 1.98 14.13 18.48
CA SER A 297 0.62 14.63 18.27
C SER A 297 0.40 15.18 16.85
N VAL A 298 1.41 15.81 16.25
CA VAL A 298 1.38 16.34 14.87
C VAL A 298 1.62 15.26 13.81
N SER A 299 2.32 14.18 14.11
CA SER A 299 2.45 13.03 13.19
C SER A 299 1.10 12.35 12.94
N LYS A 300 0.14 12.53 13.85
CA LYS A 300 -1.28 12.17 13.68
C LYS A 300 -2.09 13.23 12.94
N ALA A 301 -1.62 14.48 12.90
CA ALA A 301 -2.24 15.61 12.21
C ALA A 301 -1.21 16.26 11.29
N LEU A 302 -0.87 15.57 10.20
CA LEU A 302 0.12 16.03 9.23
C LEU A 302 -0.23 17.44 8.75
N GLN A 303 0.78 18.33 8.80
CA GLN A 303 0.84 19.68 8.23
C GLN A 303 0.27 20.84 9.07
N ALA A 304 0.81 21.06 10.27
CA ALA A 304 0.70 22.36 10.94
C ALA A 304 2.10 22.97 11.17
N ASP A 305 2.35 24.06 10.45
CA ASP A 305 3.26 25.20 10.68
C ASP A 305 4.39 25.06 11.75
N ASN A 306 5.19 24.00 11.67
CA ASN A 306 6.41 23.89 12.47
C ASN A 306 7.56 24.60 11.76
N SER A 307 7.65 25.93 11.96
CA SER A 307 8.73 26.76 11.40
C SER A 307 10.14 26.24 11.76
N HIS A 308 10.27 25.52 12.87
CA HIS A 308 11.50 24.88 13.32
C HIS A 308 12.06 23.81 12.36
N TYR A 309 11.22 23.14 11.57
CA TYR A 309 11.65 22.08 10.64
C TYR A 309 11.55 22.47 9.17
N ALA A 310 11.43 23.77 8.87
CA ALA A 310 11.24 24.29 7.51
C ALA A 310 12.33 23.83 6.52
N THR A 311 13.57 23.60 6.99
CA THR A 311 14.69 23.11 6.19
C THR A 311 14.51 21.68 5.67
N TYR A 312 13.59 20.91 6.25
CA TYR A 312 13.27 19.53 5.86
C TYR A 312 11.83 19.36 5.37
N LEU A 313 10.88 20.12 5.93
CA LEU A 313 9.46 20.03 5.63
C LEU A 313 8.98 21.09 4.62
N GLY A 314 9.79 22.12 4.36
CA GLY A 314 9.42 23.19 3.46
C GLY A 314 9.31 22.71 2.00
N PRO A 315 8.42 23.32 1.19
CA PRO A 315 8.19 22.91 -0.21
C PRO A 315 9.39 23.12 -1.13
N ARG A 316 10.41 23.85 -0.66
CA ARG A 316 11.68 24.10 -1.36
C ARG A 316 12.91 23.65 -0.55
N ALA A 317 12.71 22.79 0.45
CA ALA A 317 13.82 22.20 1.16
C ALA A 317 14.71 21.40 0.20
N ASN A 318 16.02 21.37 0.42
CA ASN A 318 16.98 20.66 -0.45
C ASN A 318 16.68 19.16 -0.57
N ILE A 319 15.93 18.60 0.38
CA ILE A 319 15.49 17.21 0.37
C ILE A 319 14.37 16.96 -0.66
N VAL A 320 13.65 18.00 -1.11
CA VAL A 320 12.55 17.91 -2.06
C VAL A 320 13.09 17.74 -3.48
N HIS A 321 12.77 16.62 -4.12
CA HIS A 321 13.26 16.31 -5.46
C HIS A 321 12.56 17.14 -6.55
N SER A 322 11.24 17.22 -6.51
CA SER A 322 10.42 17.91 -7.52
C SER A 322 9.60 19.03 -6.89
N PRO A 323 10.21 20.16 -6.48
CA PRO A 323 9.55 21.20 -5.68
C PRO A 323 8.36 21.85 -6.38
N ASP A 324 8.47 22.13 -7.68
CA ASP A 324 7.35 22.69 -8.46
C ASP A 324 6.23 21.67 -8.68
N PHE A 325 6.54 20.37 -8.73
CA PHE A 325 5.52 19.31 -8.82
C PHE A 325 4.77 19.18 -7.49
N GLU A 326 5.49 19.01 -6.37
CA GLU A 326 4.88 18.84 -5.05
C GLU A 326 4.06 20.05 -4.62
N SER A 327 4.60 21.26 -4.79
CA SER A 327 3.88 22.52 -4.53
C SER A 327 2.64 22.64 -5.44
N GLY A 328 2.78 22.28 -6.72
CA GLY A 328 1.68 22.22 -7.66
C GLY A 328 0.57 21.27 -7.22
N CYS A 329 0.89 20.04 -6.81
CA CYS A 329 -0.06 19.05 -6.31
C CYS A 329 -0.85 19.60 -5.12
N VAL A 330 -0.17 20.11 -4.08
CA VAL A 330 -0.82 20.71 -2.91
C VAL A 330 -1.76 21.83 -3.32
N ARG A 331 -1.32 22.74 -4.19
CA ARG A 331 -2.11 23.89 -4.63
C ARG A 331 -3.34 23.48 -5.44
N VAL A 332 -3.27 22.42 -6.25
CA VAL A 332 -4.45 21.87 -6.95
C VAL A 332 -5.41 21.21 -5.97
N LEU A 333 -4.91 20.41 -5.02
CA LEU A 333 -5.73 19.72 -4.01
C LEU A 333 -6.44 20.71 -3.07
N GLU A 334 -5.85 21.87 -2.81
CA GLU A 334 -6.47 22.98 -2.08
C GLU A 334 -7.53 23.77 -2.90
N GLY A 335 -7.79 23.38 -4.15
CA GLY A 335 -8.71 24.08 -5.04
C GLY A 335 -8.16 25.40 -5.60
N LYS A 336 -6.84 25.63 -5.53
CA LYS A 336 -6.16 26.87 -5.95
C LYS A 336 -5.44 26.72 -7.30
N ALA A 337 -5.88 25.80 -8.16
CA ALA A 337 -5.28 25.48 -9.45
C ALA A 337 -5.12 26.71 -10.39
N SER A 338 -6.00 27.71 -10.29
CA SER A 338 -5.89 28.96 -11.06
C SER A 338 -4.65 29.80 -10.71
N ARG A 339 -4.06 29.57 -9.54
CA ARG A 339 -2.91 30.31 -9.01
C ARG A 339 -1.59 29.56 -9.21
N LEU A 340 -1.55 28.50 -10.00
CA LEU A 340 -0.30 27.78 -10.28
C LEU A 340 0.72 28.69 -10.98
N THR A 341 1.97 28.62 -10.55
CA THR A 341 3.10 29.30 -11.21
C THR A 341 3.42 28.66 -12.56
N ARG A 342 4.25 29.31 -13.38
CA ARG A 342 4.70 28.74 -14.66
C ARG A 342 5.44 27.41 -14.49
N GLY A 343 6.28 27.30 -13.46
CA GLY A 343 7.00 26.07 -13.11
C GLY A 343 6.04 24.95 -12.74
N GLU A 344 5.12 25.22 -11.82
CA GLU A 344 4.11 24.24 -11.38
C GLU A 344 3.21 23.78 -12.54
N LYS A 345 2.77 24.69 -13.42
CA LYS A 345 2.00 24.33 -14.62
C LYS A 345 2.79 23.43 -15.58
N SER A 346 4.09 23.67 -15.72
CA SER A 346 4.95 22.84 -16.56
C SER A 346 5.15 21.45 -15.94
N ALA A 347 5.34 21.37 -14.63
CA ALA A 347 5.51 20.11 -13.90
C ALA A 347 4.24 19.24 -13.90
N LEU A 348 3.05 19.87 -13.84
CA LEU A 348 1.77 19.17 -13.84
C LEU A 348 1.20 18.91 -15.24
N ARG A 349 1.91 19.27 -16.31
CA ARG A 349 1.39 19.21 -17.69
C ARG A 349 0.88 17.81 -18.06
N SER A 350 1.59 16.75 -17.66
CA SER A 350 1.18 15.38 -17.95
C SER A 350 -0.15 15.00 -17.28
N PHE A 351 -0.54 15.67 -16.19
CA PHE A 351 -1.75 15.38 -15.41
C PHE A 351 -2.97 16.18 -15.87
N LEU A 352 -2.82 17.13 -16.80
CA LEU A 352 -3.90 17.97 -17.29
C LEU A 352 -4.90 17.17 -18.14
N CYS A 353 -6.20 17.39 -17.94
CA CYS A 353 -7.23 16.82 -18.82
C CYS A 353 -7.24 17.57 -20.17
N GLU A 354 -7.17 16.85 -21.28
CA GLU A 354 -7.28 17.41 -22.64
C GLU A 354 -8.68 17.99 -22.95
N ASP A 355 -9.70 17.68 -22.14
CA ASP A 355 -11.06 18.26 -22.26
C ASP A 355 -11.09 19.78 -22.00
N ALA A 356 -10.00 20.37 -21.52
CA ALA A 356 -9.79 21.81 -21.54
C ALA A 356 -9.31 22.25 -22.95
N SER A 357 -10.00 21.80 -24.00
CA SER A 357 -9.67 22.20 -25.36
C SER A 357 -9.92 23.70 -25.51
N ASP A 358 -8.81 24.43 -25.64
CA ASP A 358 -8.50 25.56 -26.51
C ASP A 358 -9.47 25.84 -27.69
N GLN A 359 -10.79 25.94 -27.47
CA GLN A 359 -11.75 26.45 -28.45
C GLN A 359 -12.34 27.81 -28.05
N ASP A 360 -12.27 28.21 -26.78
CA ASP A 360 -12.78 29.52 -26.33
C ASP A 360 -11.67 30.57 -26.11
N ALA A 361 -10.39 30.18 -26.12
CA ALA A 361 -9.29 31.12 -25.93
C ALA A 361 -8.96 31.95 -27.20
N ALA A 362 -9.45 31.55 -28.36
CA ALA A 362 -9.17 32.20 -29.65
C ALA A 362 -10.10 33.40 -29.98
N GLN A 363 -11.03 33.78 -29.10
CA GLN A 363 -11.90 34.95 -29.30
C GLN A 363 -11.69 36.09 -28.29
N ALA A 364 -10.64 36.04 -27.47
CA ALA A 364 -10.31 37.11 -26.54
C ALA A 364 -9.13 37.96 -27.03
N THR A 365 -9.17 38.42 -28.27
CA THR A 365 -8.33 39.54 -28.72
C THR A 365 -9.21 40.72 -29.13
N GLU A 366 -9.05 41.78 -28.35
CA GLU A 366 -9.31 43.20 -28.63
C GLU A 366 -10.78 43.66 -28.71
N SER A 367 -11.30 44.11 -27.57
CA SER A 367 -12.06 45.37 -27.55
C SER A 367 -11.60 46.20 -26.35
N GLY A 368 -11.21 47.44 -26.63
CA GLY A 368 -10.81 48.43 -25.65
C GLY A 368 -12.01 49.15 -25.04
N ASP A 369 -11.76 49.64 -23.83
CA ASP A 369 -12.52 50.55 -22.97
C ASP A 369 -13.89 50.13 -22.37
N GLU A 370 -13.89 50.19 -21.03
CA GLU A 370 -15.00 50.17 -20.06
C GLU A 370 -15.91 48.92 -19.99
N ASP A 371 -15.33 47.74 -19.68
CA ASP A 371 -16.11 46.58 -19.20
C ASP A 371 -16.89 46.94 -17.92
N SER A 372 -18.22 46.81 -17.92
CA SER A 372 -19.07 47.08 -16.76
C SER A 372 -18.80 46.10 -15.59
N PHE A 373 -19.12 46.50 -14.35
CA PHE A 373 -18.92 45.64 -13.16
C PHE A 373 -19.58 44.26 -13.30
N VAL A 374 -20.72 44.18 -13.99
CA VAL A 374 -21.46 42.93 -14.22
C VAL A 374 -20.72 42.04 -15.23
N GLU A 375 -20.16 42.60 -16.29
CA GLU A 375 -19.35 41.86 -17.27
C GLU A 375 -18.05 41.37 -16.64
N GLN A 376 -17.40 42.16 -15.78
CA GLN A 376 -16.25 41.70 -15.00
C GLN A 376 -16.61 40.55 -14.06
N LEU A 377 -17.78 40.58 -13.43
CA LEU A 377 -18.25 39.51 -12.55
C LEU A 377 -18.61 38.24 -13.33
N GLN A 378 -19.24 38.39 -14.50
CA GLN A 378 -19.57 37.29 -15.41
C GLN A 378 -18.32 36.66 -16.03
N LYS A 379 -17.33 37.48 -16.40
CA LYS A 379 -16.01 37.04 -16.88
C LYS A 379 -15.25 36.29 -15.78
N ARG A 380 -15.26 36.79 -14.54
CA ARG A 380 -14.72 36.06 -13.36
C ARG A 380 -15.46 34.75 -13.10
N ARG A 381 -16.79 34.71 -13.25
CA ARG A 381 -17.59 33.48 -13.09
C ARG A 381 -17.31 32.46 -14.19
N ARG A 382 -17.17 32.89 -15.46
CA ARG A 382 -16.76 32.03 -16.58
C ARG A 382 -15.34 31.49 -16.41
N LEU A 383 -14.39 32.34 -16.00
CA LEU A 383 -13.02 31.91 -15.73
C LEU A 383 -12.93 30.97 -14.51
N ALA A 384 -13.82 31.12 -13.52
CA ALA A 384 -13.93 30.20 -12.40
C ALA A 384 -14.60 28.86 -12.77
N SER A 385 -15.49 28.83 -13.76
CA SER A 385 -16.09 27.58 -14.27
C SER A 385 -15.19 26.80 -15.22
N VAL A 386 -14.14 27.44 -15.77
CA VAL A 386 -13.11 26.82 -16.63
C VAL A 386 -11.81 26.63 -15.83
N ALA A 387 -11.91 26.05 -14.64
CA ALA A 387 -10.71 25.68 -13.89
C ALA A 387 -10.06 24.45 -14.56
N PRO A 388 -8.74 24.46 -14.83
CA PRO A 388 -8.06 23.31 -15.40
C PRO A 388 -8.19 22.11 -14.46
N ARG A 389 -8.73 21.01 -14.98
CA ARG A 389 -8.89 19.76 -14.22
C ARG A 389 -7.64 18.90 -14.39
N TYR A 390 -7.09 18.45 -13.27
CA TYR A 390 -5.96 17.53 -13.23
C TYR A 390 -6.45 16.14 -12.80
N LYS A 391 -6.08 15.08 -13.54
CA LYS A 391 -6.36 13.69 -13.16
C LYS A 391 -5.28 13.20 -12.20
N LEU A 392 -5.60 12.17 -11.41
CA LEU A 392 -4.66 11.41 -10.58
C LEU A 392 -3.95 12.19 -9.44
N LEU A 393 -4.01 13.52 -9.38
CA LEU A 393 -3.37 14.25 -8.27
C LEU A 393 -4.01 13.92 -6.91
N GLY A 394 -5.31 13.62 -6.89
CA GLY A 394 -6.01 13.13 -5.70
C GLY A 394 -5.58 11.73 -5.27
N SER A 395 -5.04 10.95 -6.22
CA SER A 395 -4.52 9.61 -5.95
C SER A 395 -3.07 9.59 -5.48
N ILE A 396 -2.32 10.71 -5.53
CA ILE A 396 -0.92 10.72 -5.09
C ILE A 396 -0.87 10.80 -3.57
N PRO A 397 -0.47 9.74 -2.83
CA PRO A 397 -0.42 9.82 -1.38
C PRO A 397 0.73 10.72 -0.92
N PRO A 398 0.57 11.42 0.21
CA PRO A 398 1.64 12.27 0.77
C PRO A 398 2.76 11.46 1.44
N THR A 399 2.60 10.15 1.60
CA THR A 399 3.57 9.25 2.24
C THR A 399 3.62 7.89 1.56
N SER A 400 4.77 7.22 1.63
CA SER A 400 4.95 5.82 1.27
C SER A 400 4.64 4.86 2.44
N ASN A 401 3.84 5.30 3.42
CA ASN A 401 3.56 4.52 4.64
C ASN A 401 2.98 3.12 4.36
N ILE A 402 2.31 2.93 3.23
CA ILE A 402 1.82 1.61 2.81
C ILE A 402 2.98 0.64 2.59
N ALA A 403 4.07 1.09 1.96
CA ALA A 403 5.26 0.30 1.73
C ALA A 403 6.03 0.05 3.04
N GLU A 404 6.11 1.04 3.94
CA GLU A 404 6.70 0.83 5.28
C GLU A 404 5.91 -0.20 6.11
N ARG A 405 4.57 -0.13 6.08
CA ARG A 405 3.70 -1.10 6.77
C ARG A 405 3.85 -2.48 6.16
N PHE A 406 3.91 -2.55 4.83
CA PHE A 406 4.17 -3.78 4.10
C PHE A 406 5.50 -4.40 4.53
N PHE A 407 6.59 -3.65 4.58
CA PHE A 407 7.87 -4.18 5.05
C PHE A 407 7.88 -4.59 6.52
N SER A 408 7.08 -3.93 7.38
CA SER A 408 6.89 -4.39 8.76
C SER A 408 6.25 -5.78 8.81
N VAL A 409 5.24 -6.02 7.97
CA VAL A 409 4.59 -7.33 7.84
C VAL A 409 5.55 -8.34 7.18
N ALA A 410 6.25 -7.94 6.11
CA ALA A 410 7.25 -8.76 5.46
C ALA A 410 8.33 -9.20 6.46
N ARG A 411 8.85 -8.31 7.30
CA ARG A 411 9.83 -8.68 8.33
C ARG A 411 9.36 -9.80 9.27
N THR A 412 8.09 -9.79 9.65
CA THR A 412 7.50 -10.90 10.44
C THR A 412 7.25 -12.17 9.62
N THR A 413 7.08 -12.02 8.31
CA THR A 413 6.92 -13.10 7.33
C THR A 413 8.27 -13.77 7.01
N TYR A 414 9.37 -13.02 7.01
CA TYR A 414 10.76 -13.44 6.73
C TYR A 414 11.51 -14.01 7.95
N GLY A 415 10.83 -14.30 9.06
CA GLY A 415 11.45 -14.81 10.29
C GLY A 415 12.33 -16.07 10.11
N GLN A 416 13.10 -16.43 11.15
CA GLN A 416 14.10 -17.53 11.12
C GLN A 416 13.59 -18.86 10.53
N GLU A 417 12.30 -19.19 10.72
CA GLU A 417 11.70 -20.43 10.22
C GLU A 417 11.51 -20.50 8.69
N ARG A 418 11.71 -19.40 7.96
CA ARG A 418 11.47 -19.32 6.50
C ARG A 418 12.69 -18.99 5.66
N HIS A 419 13.88 -18.97 6.26
CA HIS A 419 15.16 -18.74 5.57
C HIS A 419 15.50 -19.84 4.55
N SER A 420 14.83 -20.99 4.60
CA SER A 420 14.99 -22.11 3.66
C SER A 420 13.95 -22.13 2.53
N LEU A 421 13.02 -21.17 2.48
CA LEU A 421 12.05 -21.09 1.38
C LEU A 421 12.70 -20.52 0.13
N GLN A 422 12.24 -21.00 -1.04
CA GLN A 422 12.65 -20.42 -2.30
C GLN A 422 12.21 -18.95 -2.40
N PRO A 423 13.00 -18.06 -3.03
CA PRO A 423 12.67 -16.65 -3.19
C PRO A 423 11.26 -16.40 -3.72
N ILE A 424 10.82 -17.16 -4.73
CA ILE A 424 9.48 -17.06 -5.31
C ILE A 424 8.35 -17.28 -4.30
N THR A 425 8.55 -18.16 -3.32
CA THR A 425 7.57 -18.42 -2.25
C THR A 425 7.53 -17.27 -1.24
N LEU A 426 8.67 -16.61 -1.02
CA LEU A 426 8.79 -15.44 -0.17
C LEU A 426 8.19 -14.18 -0.82
N GLU A 427 8.07 -14.14 -2.16
CA GLU A 427 7.39 -13.08 -2.90
C GLU A 427 5.87 -13.29 -2.94
N MET A 428 5.41 -14.51 -3.21
CA MET A 428 3.97 -14.83 -3.34
C MET A 428 3.18 -14.64 -2.03
N LEU A 429 3.75 -15.00 -0.88
CA LEU A 429 3.07 -14.87 0.42
C LEU A 429 2.66 -13.43 0.76
N PRO A 430 3.60 -12.46 0.82
CA PRO A 430 3.26 -11.08 1.09
C PRO A 430 2.45 -10.46 -0.05
N PHE A 431 2.64 -10.88 -1.31
CA PHE A 431 1.83 -10.45 -2.45
C PHE A 431 0.35 -10.84 -2.30
N LEU A 432 0.05 -12.12 -2.10
CA LEU A 432 -1.32 -12.59 -1.94
C LEU A 432 -1.97 -12.01 -0.68
N ARG A 433 -1.21 -11.82 0.40
CA ARG A 433 -1.70 -11.18 1.62
C ARG A 433 -2.05 -9.72 1.38
N GLN A 434 -1.18 -8.97 0.71
CA GLN A 434 -1.38 -7.54 0.48
C GLN A 434 -2.50 -7.28 -0.54
N ASN A 435 -2.73 -8.22 -1.46
CA ASN A 435 -3.78 -8.17 -2.49
C ASN A 435 -4.99 -9.05 -2.14
N GLU A 436 -5.35 -9.18 -0.85
CA GLU A 436 -6.42 -10.09 -0.41
C GLU A 436 -7.79 -9.83 -1.03
N GLU A 437 -8.06 -8.59 -1.44
CA GLU A 437 -9.32 -8.19 -2.09
C GLU A 437 -9.47 -8.78 -3.50
N TYR A 438 -8.36 -9.18 -4.15
CA TYR A 438 -8.36 -9.66 -5.54
C TYR A 438 -8.56 -11.16 -5.67
N TRP A 439 -8.61 -11.91 -4.57
CA TRP A 439 -8.79 -13.35 -4.64
C TRP A 439 -9.86 -13.89 -3.70
N SER A 440 -10.54 -14.90 -4.19
CA SER A 440 -11.62 -15.60 -3.51
C SER A 440 -11.59 -17.08 -3.90
N ALA A 441 -12.52 -17.88 -3.38
CA ALA A 441 -12.67 -19.26 -3.77
C ALA A 441 -12.88 -19.44 -5.30
N ARG A 442 -13.45 -18.43 -5.98
CA ARG A 442 -13.60 -18.41 -7.44
C ARG A 442 -12.25 -18.26 -8.15
N THR A 443 -11.39 -17.38 -7.64
CA THR A 443 -10.03 -17.16 -8.14
C THR A 443 -9.20 -18.44 -7.99
N VAL A 444 -9.35 -19.15 -6.86
CA VAL A 444 -8.73 -20.46 -6.63
C VAL A 444 -9.27 -21.51 -7.59
N ASP A 445 -10.58 -21.52 -7.84
CA ASP A 445 -11.18 -22.46 -8.81
C ASP A 445 -10.65 -22.26 -10.21
N GLU A 446 -10.49 -21.01 -10.66
CA GLU A 446 -9.87 -20.66 -11.94
C GLU A 446 -8.38 -21.08 -11.98
N ALA A 447 -7.64 -20.78 -10.92
CA ALA A 447 -6.20 -21.09 -10.81
C ALA A 447 -5.88 -22.59 -10.79
N THR A 448 -6.81 -23.42 -10.33
CA THR A 448 -6.61 -24.86 -10.12
C THR A 448 -7.35 -25.73 -11.14
N ARG A 449 -7.83 -25.12 -12.24
CA ARG A 449 -8.60 -25.81 -13.29
C ARG A 449 -7.78 -26.73 -14.16
#